data_AF-A0A0A0BRC5-F1
#
_entry.id   AF-A0A0A0BRC5-F1
#
_cell.length_a   1.000
_cell.length_b   1.000
_cell.length_c   1.000
_cell.angle_alpha   90.00
_cell.angle_beta   90.00
_cell.angle_gamma   90.00
#
_symmetry.space_group_name_H-M   'P 1'
#
loop_
_entity.id
_entity.type
_entity.pdbx_description
1 polymer ?
#
loop_
_entity_poly.entity_id
_entity_poly.type
_entity_poly.pdbx_seq_one_letter_code
_entity_poly.pdbx_strand_id
1 'polypeptide(L)'
;MTGLLYLAALAVSITGMVVLDRRFALFFFDDARRAAVVLAVGVGTFLVWDLLGIGLGVFFRGETRYMTGVQLAPELPVEEVFFLVLLSYLTMNVWAGARRVAEAHAGRRDSPSSSAGPAGSAGSPSAGGVR
;
A
#
# COMPACT_ATOMS: atom_id res chain seq x y z
N MET A 1 -19.68 1.06 -25.59
CA MET A 1 -19.31 2.36 -25.00
C MET A 1 -18.91 2.28 -23.52
N THR A 2 -19.37 1.27 -22.79
CA THR A 2 -19.09 1.03 -21.36
C THR A 2 -17.68 0.53 -21.06
N GLY A 3 -17.06 -0.29 -21.92
CA GLY A 3 -15.70 -0.78 -21.68
C GLY A 3 -14.62 0.31 -21.64
N LEU A 4 -14.77 1.37 -22.45
CA LEU A 4 -13.88 2.53 -22.41
C LEU A 4 -14.02 3.30 -21.08
N LEU A 5 -15.23 3.38 -20.52
CA LEU A 5 -15.46 4.00 -19.22
C LEU A 5 -14.84 3.17 -18.09
N TYR A 6 -14.85 1.84 -18.20
CA TYR A 6 -14.20 0.97 -17.23
C TYR A 6 -12.67 1.11 -17.28
N LEU A 7 -12.08 1.09 -18.47
CA LEU A 7 -10.65 1.31 -18.65
C LEU A 7 -10.24 2.72 -18.18
N ALA A 8 -11.05 3.74 -18.45
CA ALA A 8 -10.84 5.09 -17.92
C ALA A 8 -10.93 5.14 -16.38
N ALA A 9 -11.90 4.45 -15.78
CA ALA A 9 -12.02 4.36 -14.32
C ALA A 9 -10.80 3.67 -13.70
N LEU A 10 -10.33 2.57 -14.30
CA LEU A 10 -9.10 1.88 -13.88
C LEU A 10 -7.88 2.81 -14.01
N ALA A 11 -7.74 3.54 -15.12
CA ALA A 11 -6.64 4.48 -15.31
C ALA A 11 -6.67 5.62 -14.28
N VAL A 12 -7.85 6.16 -13.97
CA VAL A 12 -8.04 7.19 -12.92
C VAL A 12 -7.66 6.62 -11.55
N SER A 13 -8.11 5.41 -11.21
CA SER A 13 -7.75 4.74 -9.96
C SER A 13 -6.24 4.49 -9.85
N ILE A 14 -5.59 3.97 -10.89
CA ILE A 14 -4.14 3.77 -10.93
C ILE A 14 -3.41 5.10 -10.75
N THR A 15 -3.86 6.16 -11.44
CA THR A 15 -3.27 7.50 -11.31
C THR A 15 -3.41 8.02 -9.88
N GLY A 16 -4.58 7.84 -9.25
CA GLY A 16 -4.79 8.19 -7.84
C GLY A 16 -3.82 7.46 -6.91
N MET A 17 -3.55 6.18 -7.18
CA MET A 17 -2.58 5.39 -6.41
C MET A 17 -1.14 5.88 -6.58
N VAL A 18 -0.75 6.30 -7.78
CA VAL A 18 0.56 6.93 -8.03
C VAL A 18 0.69 8.26 -7.29
N VAL A 19 -0.38 9.06 -7.23
CA VAL A 19 -0.38 10.35 -6.50
C VAL A 19 -0.26 10.11 -4.98
N LEU A 20 -0.95 9.10 -4.45
CA LEU A 20 -0.82 8.67 -3.06
C LEU A 20 0.61 8.22 -2.73
N ASP A 21 1.19 7.38 -3.57
CA ASP A 21 2.56 6.86 -3.40
C ASP A 21 3.60 7.99 -3.52
N ARG A 22 3.41 8.95 -4.44
CA ARG A 22 4.19 10.20 -4.52
C ARG A 22 4.10 11.03 -3.24
N ARG A 23 2.89 11.26 -2.73
CA ARG A 23 2.64 12.20 -1.62
C ARG A 23 3.24 11.71 -0.31
N PHE A 24 3.16 10.40 -0.08
CA PHE A 24 3.57 9.80 1.19
C PHE A 24 4.91 9.05 1.10
N ALA A 25 5.52 9.02 -0.09
CA ALA A 25 6.76 8.32 -0.40
C ALA A 25 6.79 6.88 0.14
N LEU A 26 5.79 6.06 -0.23
CA LEU A 26 5.61 4.73 0.38
C LEU A 26 6.57 3.69 -0.19
N PHE A 27 6.49 3.41 -1.49
CA PHE A 27 7.13 2.22 -2.07
C PHE A 27 7.90 2.52 -3.35
N PHE A 28 7.31 3.18 -4.36
CA PHE A 28 8.09 3.54 -5.56
C PHE A 28 9.08 4.70 -5.31
N PHE A 29 8.74 5.60 -4.39
CA PHE A 29 9.61 6.74 -4.05
C PHE A 29 10.64 6.41 -2.97
N ASP A 30 10.48 5.27 -2.29
CA ASP A 30 11.48 4.71 -1.36
C ASP A 30 12.45 3.79 -2.12
N ASP A 31 11.96 2.83 -2.90
CA ASP A 31 12.78 1.95 -3.74
C ASP A 31 12.01 1.50 -5.00
N ALA A 32 12.14 2.29 -6.07
CA ALA A 32 11.49 2.03 -7.36
C ALA A 32 11.82 0.66 -7.96
N ARG A 33 13.02 0.11 -7.70
CA ARG A 33 13.41 -1.20 -8.23
C ARG A 33 12.66 -2.31 -7.52
N ARG A 34 12.61 -2.28 -6.19
CA ARG A 34 11.86 -3.28 -5.41
C ARG A 34 10.37 -3.21 -5.71
N ALA A 35 9.82 -1.99 -5.78
CA ALA A 35 8.40 -1.81 -6.10
C ALA A 35 8.05 -2.36 -7.49
N ALA A 36 8.89 -2.11 -8.51
CA ALA A 36 8.69 -2.66 -9.84
C ALA A 36 8.77 -4.20 -9.86
N VAL A 37 9.71 -4.79 -9.13
CA VAL A 37 9.84 -6.26 -9.04
C VAL A 37 8.63 -6.87 -8.35
N VAL A 38 8.18 -6.33 -7.21
CA VAL A 38 7.01 -6.86 -6.48
C VAL A 38 5.75 -6.72 -7.33
N LEU A 39 5.57 -5.59 -8.01
CA LEU A 39 4.45 -5.39 -8.94
C LEU A 39 4.47 -6.43 -10.06
N ALA A 40 5.62 -6.59 -10.73
CA ALA A 40 5.77 -7.53 -11.84
C ALA A 40 5.54 -8.98 -11.39
N VAL A 41 6.06 -9.37 -10.23
CA VAL A 41 5.87 -10.71 -9.66
C VAL A 41 4.41 -10.94 -9.25
N GLY A 42 3.76 -9.96 -8.60
CA GLY A 42 2.36 -10.05 -8.20
C GLY A 42 1.44 -10.20 -9.40
N VAL A 43 1.58 -9.30 -10.38
CA VAL A 43 0.80 -9.36 -11.63
C VAL A 43 1.08 -10.65 -12.38
N GLY A 44 2.35 -11.04 -12.53
CA GLY A 44 2.73 -12.28 -13.21
C GLY A 44 2.15 -13.53 -12.54
N THR A 45 2.18 -13.60 -11.21
CA THR A 45 1.61 -14.72 -10.45
C THR A 45 0.10 -14.83 -10.66
N PHE A 46 -0.61 -13.70 -10.57
CA PHE A 46 -2.05 -13.69 -10.81
C PHE A 46 -2.41 -14.00 -12.25
N LEU A 47 -1.62 -13.54 -13.24
CA LEU A 47 -1.84 -13.89 -14.64
C LEU A 47 -1.64 -15.38 -14.91
N VAL A 48 -0.60 -15.99 -14.33
CA VAL A 48 -0.41 -17.45 -14.43
C VAL A 48 -1.59 -18.17 -13.80
N TRP A 49 -2.06 -17.70 -12.65
CA TRP A 49 -3.24 -18.26 -11.99
C TRP A 49 -4.52 -18.12 -12.84
N ASP A 50 -4.73 -16.96 -13.46
CA ASP A 50 -5.87 -16.69 -14.35
C ASP A 50 -5.86 -17.64 -15.55
N LEU A 51 -4.70 -17.80 -16.19
CA LEU A 51 -4.51 -18.73 -17.32
C LEU A 51 -4.76 -20.18 -16.93
N LEU A 52 -4.31 -20.60 -15.75
CA LEU A 52 -4.61 -21.94 -15.21
C LEU A 52 -6.11 -22.09 -14.93
N GLY A 53 -6.75 -21.05 -14.39
CA GLY A 53 -8.18 -21.02 -14.13
C GLY A 53 -9.04 -21.14 -15.38
N ILE A 54 -8.64 -20.44 -16.46
CA ILE A 54 -9.24 -20.54 -17.79
C ILE A 54 -9.03 -21.95 -18.36
N GLY A 55 -7.79 -22.45 -18.33
CA GLY A 55 -7.45 -23.79 -18.85
C GLY A 55 -8.16 -24.94 -18.13
N LEU A 56 -8.50 -24.77 -16.85
CA LEU A 56 -9.26 -25.72 -16.04
C LEU A 56 -10.77 -25.53 -16.14
N GLY A 57 -11.25 -24.52 -16.88
CA GLY A 57 -12.67 -24.20 -17.02
C GLY A 57 -13.33 -23.66 -15.75
N VAL A 58 -12.52 -23.18 -14.79
CA VAL A 58 -12.98 -22.61 -13.51
C VAL A 58 -13.30 -21.12 -13.65
N PHE A 59 -12.54 -20.42 -14.49
CA PHE A 59 -12.70 -18.99 -14.76
C PHE A 59 -13.18 -18.77 -16.20
N PHE A 60 -14.45 -19.07 -16.46
CA PHE A 60 -15.09 -18.61 -17.69
C PHE A 60 -15.55 -17.17 -17.52
N ARG A 61 -15.03 -16.26 -18.37
CA ARG A 61 -15.71 -14.98 -18.55
C ARG A 61 -17.05 -15.21 -19.25
N GLY A 62 -18.12 -15.08 -18.47
CA GLY A 62 -19.44 -14.87 -19.02
C GLY A 62 -19.41 -13.69 -19.98
N GLU A 63 -19.99 -13.86 -21.16
CA GLU A 63 -20.21 -12.83 -22.17
C GLU A 63 -20.88 -11.59 -21.55
N THR A 64 -20.12 -10.73 -20.90
CA THR A 64 -20.65 -9.50 -20.34
C THR A 64 -20.46 -8.45 -21.42
N ARG A 65 -21.61 -8.02 -21.95
CA ARG A 65 -21.89 -6.97 -22.97
C ARG A 65 -21.14 -5.62 -22.79
N TYR A 66 -20.23 -5.54 -21.83
CA TYR A 66 -19.55 -4.34 -21.36
C TYR A 66 -18.04 -4.33 -21.62
N MET A 67 -17.41 -5.42 -22.05
CA MET A 67 -15.97 -5.45 -22.36
C MET A 67 -15.70 -4.79 -23.73
N THR A 68 -14.57 -4.09 -23.87
CA THR A 68 -14.24 -3.36 -25.13
C THR A 68 -14.03 -4.27 -26.34
N GLY A 69 -13.93 -5.58 -26.12
CA GLY A 69 -13.63 -6.59 -27.14
C GLY A 69 -12.13 -6.74 -27.45
N VAL A 70 -11.25 -5.96 -26.80
CA VAL A 70 -9.79 -6.05 -26.98
C VAL A 70 -9.23 -7.16 -26.10
N GLN A 71 -8.90 -8.28 -26.73
CA GLN A 71 -8.32 -9.46 -26.09
C GLN A 71 -6.81 -9.47 -26.25
N LEU A 72 -6.10 -9.67 -25.13
CA LEU A 72 -4.66 -9.85 -25.06
C LEU A 72 -4.24 -11.31 -25.34
N ALA A 73 -5.08 -12.26 -24.95
CA ALA A 73 -4.97 -13.69 -25.26
C ALA A 73 -6.38 -14.29 -25.46
N PRO A 74 -6.54 -15.54 -25.96
CA PRO A 74 -7.85 -16.18 -26.02
C PRO A 74 -8.47 -16.13 -24.62
N GLU A 75 -9.62 -15.46 -24.49
CA GLU A 75 -10.38 -15.30 -23.23
C GLU A 75 -9.79 -14.33 -22.19
N LEU A 76 -8.72 -13.57 -22.53
CA LEU A 76 -8.02 -12.66 -21.61
C LEU A 76 -8.02 -11.21 -22.13
N PRO A 77 -9.02 -10.38 -21.81
CA PRO A 77 -9.17 -8.96 -22.09
C PRO A 77 -8.10 -8.13 -21.43
N VAL A 78 -7.71 -7.06 -22.11
CA VAL A 78 -6.66 -6.16 -21.63
C VAL A 78 -7.01 -5.48 -20.30
N GLU A 79 -8.30 -5.22 -20.06
CA GLU A 79 -8.81 -4.60 -18.83
C GLU A 79 -8.45 -5.41 -17.57
N GLU A 80 -8.31 -6.73 -17.71
CA GLU A 80 -7.97 -7.62 -16.61
C GLU A 80 -6.53 -7.40 -16.13
N VAL A 81 -5.60 -7.16 -17.06
CA VAL A 81 -4.22 -6.81 -16.72
C VAL A 81 -4.19 -5.49 -15.96
N PHE A 82 -4.96 -4.49 -16.40
CA PHE A 82 -5.07 -3.22 -15.67
C PHE A 82 -5.68 -3.40 -14.28
N PHE A 83 -6.68 -4.28 -14.14
CA PHE A 83 -7.25 -4.62 -12.84
C PHE A 83 -6.24 -5.31 -11.93
N LEU A 84 -5.46 -6.28 -12.43
CA LEU A 84 -4.42 -6.97 -11.67
C LEU A 84 -3.28 -6.02 -11.26
N VAL A 85 -2.91 -5.08 -12.14
CA VAL A 85 -1.97 -4.00 -11.82
C VAL A 85 -2.53 -3.14 -10.69
N LEU A 86 -3.79 -2.70 -10.81
CA LEU A 86 -4.45 -1.90 -9.77
C LEU A 86 -4.52 -2.66 -8.44
N LEU A 87 -4.93 -3.93 -8.46
CA LEU A 87 -5.05 -4.79 -7.28
C LEU A 87 -3.70 -4.98 -6.60
N SER A 88 -2.68 -5.37 -7.38
CA SER A 88 -1.33 -5.58 -6.87
C SER A 88 -0.74 -4.28 -6.30
N TYR A 89 -0.95 -3.16 -6.98
CA TYR A 89 -0.48 -1.86 -6.52
C TYR A 89 -1.22 -1.38 -5.27
N LEU A 90 -2.53 -1.64 -5.18
CA LEU A 90 -3.33 -1.38 -3.99
C LEU A 90 -2.85 -2.15 -2.78
N THR A 91 -2.61 -3.45 -2.93
CA THR A 91 -2.11 -4.27 -1.82
C THR A 91 -0.76 -3.77 -1.32
N MET A 92 0.16 -3.39 -2.20
CA MET A 92 1.46 -2.82 -1.79
C MET A 92 1.29 -1.50 -1.04
N ASN A 93 0.48 -0.57 -1.54
CA ASN A 93 0.25 0.72 -0.90
C ASN A 93 -0.43 0.54 0.47
N VAL A 94 -1.42 -0.35 0.59
CA VAL A 94 -2.09 -0.67 1.86
C VAL A 94 -1.10 -1.26 2.86
N TRP A 95 -0.26 -2.21 2.43
CA TRP A 95 0.74 -2.83 3.28
C TRP A 95 1.74 -1.80 3.84
N ALA A 96 2.30 -0.97 2.96
CA ALA A 96 3.26 0.05 3.34
C ALA A 96 2.64 1.14 4.23
N GLY A 97 1.40 1.54 3.95
CA GLY A 97 0.64 2.44 4.80
C GLY A 97 0.38 1.85 6.19
N ALA A 98 -0.04 0.58 6.25
CA ALA A 98 -0.29 -0.12 7.50
C ALA A 98 0.98 -0.25 8.36
N ARG A 99 2.12 -0.59 7.74
CA ARG A 99 3.43 -0.63 8.44
C ARG A 99 3.80 0.71 9.05
N ARG A 100 3.66 1.79 8.28
CA ARG A 100 3.97 3.15 8.76
C ARG A 100 3.06 3.58 9.92
N VAL A 101 1.78 3.24 9.85
CA VAL A 101 0.83 3.50 10.94
C VAL A 101 1.17 2.69 12.18
N ALA A 102 1.54 1.41 12.03
CA ALA A 102 1.93 0.55 13.16
C ALA A 102 3.20 1.08 13.86
N GLU A 103 4.21 1.48 13.10
CA GLU A 103 5.45 2.08 13.62
C GLU A 103 5.18 3.40 14.36
N ALA A 104 4.31 4.27 13.82
CA ALA A 104 3.92 5.51 14.47
C ALA A 104 3.15 5.29 15.78
N HIS A 105 2.36 4.22 15.89
CA HIS A 105 1.67 3.86 17.13
C HIS A 105 2.62 3.24 18.17
N ALA A 106 3.63 2.47 17.74
CA ALA A 106 4.64 1.90 18.62
C ALA A 106 5.51 2.99 19.26
N GLY A 107 6.01 3.95 18.49
CA GLY A 107 6.86 5.04 19.01
C GLY A 107 6.15 5.99 19.99
N ARG A 108 4.81 6.06 19.97
CA ARG A 108 4.02 6.81 20.97
C ARG A 108 3.88 6.07 22.30
N ARG A 109 3.99 4.74 22.33
CA ARG A 109 3.93 3.94 23.57
C ARG A 109 5.24 3.99 24.34
N ASP A 110 6.35 4.17 23.65
CA ASP A 110 7.71 4.19 24.22
C ASP A 110 8.16 5.58 24.69
N SER A 111 7.26 6.57 24.81
CA SER A 111 7.56 7.84 25.49
C SER A 111 7.04 7.77 26.93
N PRO A 112 7.86 7.35 27.92
CA PRO A 112 7.45 7.37 29.31
C PRO A 112 7.47 8.83 29.76
N SER A 113 6.43 9.21 30.49
CA SER A 113 6.31 10.44 31.26
C SER A 113 7.60 10.83 32.00
N SER A 114 8.44 11.67 31.40
CA SER A 114 9.49 12.40 32.11
C SER A 114 8.95 13.75 32.57
N SER A 115 7.94 13.74 33.44
CA SER A 115 7.51 14.93 34.19
C SER A 115 6.63 14.56 35.39
N ALA A 116 7.23 13.91 36.39
CA ALA A 116 6.75 13.90 37.76
C ALA A 116 8.00 14.06 38.66
N GLY A 117 8.26 15.17 39.34
CA GLY A 117 7.58 16.45 39.44
C GLY A 117 8.47 17.48 40.16
N PRO A 118 8.07 18.76 40.28
CA PRO A 118 8.74 19.73 41.12
C PRO A 118 8.03 19.82 42.47
N ALA A 119 8.71 19.54 43.60
CA ALA A 119 8.46 20.19 44.90
C ALA A 119 9.25 19.54 46.06
N GLY A 120 9.99 20.38 46.78
CA GLY A 120 10.11 20.29 48.24
C GLY A 120 11.40 19.68 48.77
N SER A 121 12.31 20.50 49.31
CA SER A 121 12.16 21.04 50.65
C SER A 121 13.30 22.03 50.97
N ALA A 122 12.90 23.15 51.54
CA ALA A 122 13.78 24.09 52.20
C ALA A 122 14.31 23.48 53.51
N GLY A 123 15.59 23.71 53.81
CA GLY A 123 16.23 23.42 55.08
C GLY A 123 17.44 24.35 55.27
N SER A 124 17.28 25.30 56.18
CA SER A 124 18.11 26.48 56.49
C SER A 124 19.55 26.22 57.02
N PRO A 125 20.38 27.28 57.19
CA PRO A 125 21.84 27.18 57.34
C PRO A 125 22.28 26.90 58.79
N SER A 126 23.40 26.18 58.96
CA SER A 126 24.07 26.02 60.25
C SER A 126 25.53 26.44 60.14
N ALA A 127 25.89 27.37 61.03
CA ALA A 127 27.21 27.92 61.25
C ALA A 127 28.06 27.02 62.17
N GLY A 128 29.38 27.18 62.07
CA GLY A 128 30.38 26.70 63.05
C GLY A 128 31.22 25.55 62.50
N GLY A 129 32.55 25.52 62.62
CA GLY A 129 33.51 26.37 63.30
C GLY A 129 34.85 25.63 63.30
N VAL A 130 35.94 26.40 63.33
CA VAL A 130 37.26 26.06 63.90
C VAL A 130 37.83 24.65 63.63
N ARG A 131 38.85 24.57 62.78
CA ARG A 131 40.25 24.26 63.14
C ARG A 131 41.14 24.25 61.90
#